data_AF-A0A9E0LG87-F1
#
_entry.id   AF-A0A9E0LG87-F1
#
_cell.length_a   1.000
_cell.length_b   1.000
_cell.length_c   1.000
_cell.angle_alpha   90.00
_cell.angle_beta   90.00
_cell.angle_gamma   90.00
#
_symmetry.space_group_name_H-M   'P 1'
#
loop_
_entity.id
_entity.type
_entity.pdbx_description
1 polymer ?
#
loop_
_entity_poly.entity_id
_entity_poly.type
_entity_poly.pdbx_seq_one_letter_code
_entity_poly.pdbx_strand_id
1 'polypeptide(L)'
;MKELPDLSQYRTRLLFLIRRQEALKLQGDVAKLSELAETPDDFLLKKWVWTVCLLGGPATFVALPLLLCVLGIFTPAPIMDFFWFFTKLVMAAVLLVFCLAVYFTLRSSKE
;
A
#
# COMPACT_ATOMS: atom_id res chain seq x y z
N MET A 1 -12.88 6.40 29.42
CA MET A 1 -12.06 5.44 28.66
C MET A 1 -12.07 5.89 27.22
N LYS A 2 -10.90 6.13 26.62
CA LYS A 2 -10.77 6.58 25.22
C LYS A 2 -11.05 5.35 24.36
N GLU A 3 -12.19 5.31 23.67
CA GLU A 3 -12.50 4.22 22.75
C GLU A 3 -11.39 4.16 21.69
N LEU A 4 -10.58 3.10 21.74
CA LEU A 4 -9.62 2.79 20.69
C LEU A 4 -10.45 2.58 19.42
N PRO A 5 -10.20 3.31 18.32
CA PRO A 5 -11.02 3.20 17.14
C PRO A 5 -10.95 1.75 16.63
N ASP A 6 -12.11 1.11 16.53
CA ASP A 6 -12.20 -0.31 16.23
C ASP A 6 -11.57 -0.59 14.86
N LEU A 7 -10.52 -1.41 14.86
CA LEU A 7 -9.73 -1.79 13.68
C LEU A 7 -10.60 -2.47 12.60
N SER A 8 -11.76 -3.02 12.99
CA SER A 8 -12.78 -3.54 12.07
C SER A 8 -13.28 -2.47 11.08
N GLN A 9 -13.49 -1.24 11.54
CA GLN A 9 -13.96 -0.14 10.70
C GLN A 9 -12.92 0.26 9.65
N TYR A 10 -11.63 0.16 9.98
CA TYR A 10 -10.55 0.42 9.04
C TYR A 10 -10.47 -0.66 7.95
N ARG A 11 -10.69 -1.94 8.29
CA ARG A 11 -10.77 -3.04 7.32
C ARG A 11 -11.86 -2.76 6.27
N THR A 12 -13.06 -2.40 6.72
CA THR A 12 -14.20 -2.11 5.83
C THR A 12 -13.93 -0.90 4.93
N ARG A 13 -13.30 0.16 5.47
CA ARG A 13 -12.92 1.34 4.67
C ARG A 13 -11.85 1.03 3.63
N LEU A 14 -10.85 0.21 3.97
CA LEU A 14 -9.82 -0.24 3.03
C LEU A 14 -10.40 -1.09 1.90
N LEU A 15 -11.27 -2.06 2.24
CA LEU A 15 -11.97 -2.87 1.24
C LEU A 15 -12.83 -2.03 0.31
N PHE A 16 -13.55 -1.05 0.85
CA PHE A 16 -14.34 -0.13 0.04
C PHE A 16 -13.47 0.67 -0.94
N LEU A 17 -12.31 1.16 -0.49
CA LEU A 17 -11.37 1.89 -1.34
C LEU A 17 -10.76 1.00 -2.44
N ILE A 18 -10.39 -0.24 -2.10
CA ILE A 18 -9.85 -1.22 -3.03
C ILE A 18 -10.88 -1.58 -4.10
N ARG A 19 -12.10 -1.95 -3.69
CA ARG A 19 -13.21 -2.24 -4.62
C ARG A 19 -13.52 -1.05 -5.51
N ARG A 20 -13.50 0.17 -4.96
CA ARG A 20 -13.72 1.40 -5.75
C ARG A 20 -12.61 1.63 -6.77
N GLN A 21 -11.35 1.41 -6.41
CA GLN A 21 -10.24 1.55 -7.36
C GLN A 21 -10.26 0.48 -8.45
N GLU A 22 -10.55 -0.78 -8.11
CA GLU A 22 -10.67 -1.83 -9.12
C GLU A 22 -11.89 -1.63 -10.03
N ALA A 23 -13.04 -1.18 -9.48
CA ALA A 23 -14.20 -0.80 -10.28
C ALA A 23 -13.91 0.36 -11.24
N LEU A 24 -13.10 1.34 -10.83
CA LEU A 24 -12.64 2.42 -11.71
C LEU A 24 -11.68 1.92 -12.80
N LYS A 25 -10.79 0.97 -12.49
CA LYS A 25 -9.90 0.35 -13.48
C LYS A 25 -10.64 -0.52 -14.50
N LEU A 26 -11.79 -1.07 -14.11
CA LEU A 26 -12.63 -1.96 -14.92
C LEU A 26 -13.82 -1.23 -15.56
N GLN A 27 -13.88 0.10 -15.49
CA GLN A 27 -14.92 0.87 -16.15
C GLN A 27 -14.93 0.57 -17.66
N GLY A 28 -16.05 0.04 -18.14
CA GLY A 28 -16.28 -0.32 -19.54
C GLY A 28 -16.38 -1.83 -19.81
N ASP A 29 -16.04 -2.70 -18.85
CA ASP A 29 -16.09 -4.15 -19.01
C ASP A 29 -17.06 -4.79 -18.00
N VAL A 30 -18.32 -4.91 -18.40
CA VAL A 30 -19.44 -5.33 -17.53
C VAL A 30 -19.25 -6.75 -16.98
N ALA A 31 -18.64 -7.65 -17.75
CA ALA A 31 -18.37 -9.03 -17.34
C ALA A 31 -17.35 -9.11 -16.21
N LYS A 32 -16.29 -8.29 -16.26
CA LYS A 32 -15.29 -8.24 -15.18
C LYS A 32 -15.80 -7.53 -13.93
N LEU A 33 -16.73 -6.58 -14.08
CA LEU A 33 -17.40 -5.93 -12.95
C LEU A 33 -18.30 -6.89 -12.18
N SER A 34 -19.00 -7.82 -12.86
CA SER A 34 -19.77 -8.86 -12.17
C SER A 34 -18.86 -9.87 -11.47
N GLU A 35 -17.75 -10.25 -12.11
CA GLU A 35 -16.75 -11.14 -11.52
C GLU A 35 -16.09 -10.51 -10.28
N LEU A 36 -15.83 -9.19 -10.32
CA LEU A 36 -15.34 -8.42 -9.17
C LEU A 36 -16.34 -8.41 -7.99
N ALA A 37 -17.64 -8.39 -8.28
CA ALA A 37 -18.69 -8.42 -7.26
C ALA A 37 -18.82 -9.79 -6.60
N GLU A 38 -18.53 -10.88 -7.33
CA GLU A 38 -18.52 -12.25 -6.81
C GLU A 38 -17.21 -12.63 -6.10
N THR A 39 -16.15 -11.84 -6.29
CA THR A 39 -14.84 -12.15 -5.70
C THR A 39 -14.86 -11.95 -4.17
N PRO A 40 -14.42 -12.96 -3.38
CA PRO A 40 -14.36 -12.82 -1.92
C PRO A 40 -13.34 -11.76 -1.49
N ASP A 41 -13.72 -10.96 -0.49
CA ASP A 41 -12.95 -9.79 -0.01
C ASP A 41 -11.54 -10.13 0.45
N ASP A 42 -11.33 -11.33 0.97
CA ASP A 42 -10.02 -11.80 1.44
C ASP A 42 -9.05 -12.04 0.29
N PHE A 43 -9.54 -12.40 -0.90
CA PHE A 43 -8.72 -12.57 -2.09
C PHE A 43 -8.27 -11.20 -2.63
N LEU A 44 -9.17 -10.22 -2.61
CA LEU A 44 -8.88 -8.83 -2.99
C LEU A 44 -7.85 -8.19 -2.06
N LEU A 45 -8.03 -8.33 -0.74
CA LEU A 45 -7.08 -7.88 0.27
C LEU A 45 -5.70 -8.50 0.02
N LYS A 46 -5.63 -9.82 -0.10
CA LYS A 46 -4.36 -10.53 -0.31
C LYS A 46 -3.66 -10.08 -1.59
N LYS A 47 -4.38 -10.00 -2.72
CA LYS A 47 -3.83 -9.51 -4.00
C LYS A 47 -3.26 -8.10 -3.86
N TRP A 48 -3.97 -7.20 -3.19
CA TRP A 48 -3.51 -5.83 -2.96
C TRP A 48 -2.30 -5.76 -2.03
N VAL A 49 -2.31 -6.50 -0.93
CA VAL A 49 -1.16 -6.58 0.00
C VAL A 49 0.07 -7.07 -0.75
N TRP A 50 -0.04 -8.16 -1.51
CA TRP A 50 1.07 -8.66 -2.32
C TRP A 50 1.52 -7.66 -3.39
N THR A 51 0.60 -6.95 -4.02
CA THR A 51 0.94 -5.91 -5.01
C THR A 51 1.70 -4.76 -4.36
N VAL A 52 1.28 -4.27 -3.19
CA VAL A 52 1.97 -3.20 -2.46
C VAL A 52 3.34 -3.68 -1.97
N CYS A 53 3.49 -4.93 -1.54
CA CYS A 53 4.80 -5.48 -1.18
C CYS A 53 5.74 -5.59 -2.36
N LEU A 54 5.26 -6.19 -3.45
CA LEU A 54 6.07 -6.53 -4.61
C LEU A 54 6.42 -5.32 -5.46
N LEU A 55 5.57 -4.29 -5.53
CA LEU A 55 5.92 -3.03 -6.19
C LEU A 55 6.47 -2.00 -5.21
N GLY A 56 5.76 -1.74 -4.12
CA GLY A 56 6.08 -0.67 -3.18
C GLY A 56 7.39 -0.91 -2.44
N GLY A 57 7.68 -2.15 -2.07
CA GLY A 57 8.95 -2.56 -1.46
C GLY A 57 10.15 -2.19 -2.32
N PRO A 58 10.36 -2.82 -3.49
CA PRO A 58 11.52 -2.53 -4.33
C PRO A 58 11.52 -1.08 -4.84
N ALA A 59 10.37 -0.46 -5.13
CA ALA A 59 10.35 0.94 -5.57
C ALA A 59 10.87 1.89 -4.50
N THR A 60 10.47 1.72 -3.23
CA THR A 60 10.88 2.62 -2.15
C THR A 60 12.21 2.25 -1.51
N PHE A 61 12.55 0.97 -1.40
CA PHE A 61 13.77 0.50 -0.76
C PHE A 61 14.96 0.33 -1.70
N VAL A 62 14.73 0.23 -3.01
CA VAL A 62 15.81 0.03 -4.01
C VAL A 62 15.84 1.18 -5.00
N ALA A 63 14.74 1.46 -5.70
CA ALA A 63 14.74 2.45 -6.79
C ALA A 63 14.94 3.89 -6.29
N LEU A 64 14.22 4.30 -5.24
CA LEU A 64 14.35 5.64 -4.63
C LEU A 64 15.77 5.94 -4.11
N PRO A 65 16.41 5.09 -3.29
CA PRO A 65 17.77 5.33 -2.85
C PRO A 65 18.78 5.29 -4.01
N LEU A 66 18.59 4.45 -5.03
CA LEU A 66 19.43 4.48 -6.24
C LEU A 66 19.29 5.80 -7.01
N LEU A 67 18.06 6.29 -7.18
CA LEU A 67 17.79 7.60 -7.78
C LEU A 67 18.49 8.73 -7.02
N LEU A 68 18.43 8.70 -5.68
CA LEU A 68 19.12 9.68 -4.84
C LEU A 68 20.63 9.60 -4.95
N CYS A 69 21.21 8.40 -5.08
CA CYS A 69 22.65 8.25 -5.30
C CYS A 69 23.09 8.88 -6.62
N VAL A 70 22.30 8.71 -7.70
CA VAL A 70 22.57 9.35 -8.99
C VAL A 70 22.38 10.87 -8.90
N LEU A 71 21.32 11.33 -8.24
CA LEU A 71 21.05 12.76 -8.06
C LEU A 71 22.15 13.44 -7.23
N GLY A 72 22.66 12.74 -6.21
CA GLY A 72 23.70 13.22 -5.30
C GLY A 72 25.03 13.57 -5.97
N ILE A 73 25.27 13.09 -7.20
CA ILE A 73 26.42 13.49 -8.02
C ILE A 73 26.32 14.97 -8.42
N PHE A 74 25.10 15.48 -8.61
CA PHE A 74 24.84 16.81 -9.15
C PHE A 74 24.32 17.80 -8.10
N THR A 75 23.78 17.31 -6.98
CA THR A 75 23.22 18.15 -5.92
C THR A 75 24.15 18.34 -4.71
N PRO A 76 24.23 19.55 -4.14
CA PRO A 76 24.96 19.81 -2.90
C PRO A 76 24.49 18.95 -1.72
N ALA A 77 25.44 18.54 -0.86
CA ALA A 77 25.21 17.73 0.33
C ALA A 77 24.00 18.16 1.21
N PRO A 78 23.84 19.45 1.60
CA PRO A 78 22.73 19.83 2.48
C PRO A 78 21.35 19.61 1.85
N ILE A 79 21.22 19.81 0.53
CA ILE A 79 19.97 19.56 -0.18
C ILE A 79 19.70 18.05 -0.23
N MET A 80 20.75 17.25 -0.41
CA MET A 80 20.63 15.81 -0.47
C MET A 80 20.22 15.20 0.87
N ASP A 81 20.67 15.77 1.99
CA ASP A 81 20.23 15.35 3.33
C ASP A 81 18.71 15.51 3.53
N PHE A 82 18.11 16.61 3.05
CA PHE A 82 16.65 16.78 3.09
C PHE A 82 15.92 15.70 2.27
N PHE A 83 16.37 15.43 1.05
CA PHE A 83 15.78 14.39 0.21
C PHE A 83 15.92 12.99 0.82
N TRP A 84 17.05 12.69 1.46
CA TRP A 84 17.24 11.45 2.20
C TRP A 84 16.30 11.35 3.40
N PHE A 85 16.08 12.45 4.13
CA PHE A 85 15.11 12.50 5.21
C PHE A 85 13.69 12.19 4.72
N PHE A 86 13.25 12.83 3.64
CA PHE A 86 11.94 12.55 3.03
C PHE A 86 11.82 11.10 2.56
N THR A 87 12.87 10.56 1.94
CA THR A 87 12.87 9.17 1.47
C THR A 87 12.72 8.18 2.62
N LYS A 88 13.40 8.39 3.74
CA LYS A 88 13.24 7.57 4.95
C LYS A 88 11.81 7.64 5.51
N LEU A 89 11.20 8.83 5.46
CA LEU A 89 9.82 9.02 5.91
C LEU A 89 8.84 8.25 5.01
N VAL A 90 9.05 8.27 3.70
CA VAL A 90 8.27 7.47 2.73
C VAL A 90 8.46 5.97 2.96
N MET A 91 9.70 5.50 3.16
CA MET A 91 9.99 4.09 3.50
C MET A 91 9.28 3.66 4.78
N ALA A 92 9.29 4.49 5.82
CA ALA A 92 8.59 4.22 7.08
C ALA A 92 7.06 4.14 6.88
N ALA A 93 6.48 5.04 6.08
CA ALA A 93 5.05 5.00 5.74
C ALA A 93 4.67 3.71 5.00
N VAL A 94 5.49 3.28 4.02
CA VAL A 94 5.26 2.02 3.30
C VAL A 94 5.34 0.82 4.24
N LEU A 95 6.29 0.81 5.19
CA LEU A 95 6.38 -0.23 6.21
C LEU A 95 5.15 -0.26 7.13
N LEU A 96 4.65 0.89 7.57
CA LEU A 96 3.43 0.95 8.39
C LEU A 96 2.22 0.40 7.65
N VAL A 97 2.05 0.78 6.38
CA VAL A 97 0.99 0.24 5.52
C VAL A 97 1.15 -1.26 5.34
N PHE A 98 2.37 -1.74 5.14
CA PHE A 98 2.66 -3.17 5.04
C PHE A 98 2.33 -3.92 6.34
N CYS A 99 2.72 -3.40 7.50
CA CYS A 99 2.39 -4.00 8.79
C CYS A 99 0.87 -4.08 9.03
N LEU A 100 0.14 -3.00 8.71
CA LEU A 100 -1.33 -3.00 8.79
C LEU A 100 -1.94 -4.05 7.85
N ALA A 101 -1.44 -4.12 6.63
CA ALA A 101 -1.84 -5.11 5.63
C ALA A 101 -1.61 -6.56 6.09
N VAL A 102 -0.43 -6.87 6.64
CA VAL A 102 -0.11 -8.19 7.19
C VAL A 102 -0.98 -8.51 8.39
N TYR A 103 -1.18 -7.55 9.30
CA TYR A 103 -2.05 -7.71 10.47
C TYR A 103 -3.47 -8.10 10.07
N PHE A 104 -4.06 -7.41 9.09
CA PHE A 104 -5.39 -7.77 8.57
C PHE A 104 -5.40 -9.14 7.90
N THR A 105 -4.35 -9.49 7.14
CA THR A 105 -4.26 -10.79 6.46
C THR A 105 -4.20 -11.96 7.45
N LEU A 106 -3.36 -11.85 8.48
CA LEU A 106 -3.20 -12.91 9.49
C LEU A 106 -4.42 -13.09 10.38
N ARG A 107 -5.16 -12.01 10.65
CA ARG A 107 -6.38 -12.06 11.46
C ARG A 107 -7.56 -12.63 10.68
N SER A 108 -7.69 -12.33 9.39
CA SER A 108 -8.74 -12.90 8.53
C SER A 108 -8.65 -14.42 8.41
N SER A 109 -7.43 -14.96 8.44
CA SER A 109 -7.21 -16.42 8.34
C SER A 109 -7.57 -17.20 9.61
N LYS A 110 -7.98 -16.53 10.70
CA LYS A 110 -8.33 -17.16 11.99
C LYS A 110 -9.84 -17.16 12.30
N GLU A 111 -10.65 -16.50 11.47
CA GLU A 111 -12.12 -16.66 11.46
C GLU A 111 -12.51 -17.73 10.43
#